data_AF-A0A0R2TU21-F1
#
_entry.id   AF-A0A0R2TU21-F1
#
_cell.length_a   1.000
_cell.length_b   1.000
_cell.length_c   1.000
_cell.angle_alpha   90.00
_cell.angle_beta   90.00
_cell.angle_gamma   90.00
#
_symmetry.space_group_name_H-M   'P 1'
#
loop_
_entity.id
_entity.type
_entity.pdbx_description
1 polymer ?
#
loop_
_entity_poly.entity_id
_entity_poly.type
_entity_poly.pdbx_seq_one_letter_code
_entity_poly.pdbx_strand_id
1 'polypeptide(L)'
;MPQEQPKFHAWDPGISSEIPSRLMPLVTIYRPENACVCYEDAKADAAFCGLPASDMVEFTCQRLIVHELLIRVTSSLSVPDGPNYEELGLNLRGMAAQLLSHAIAPHQAQISEDFAQMRAKAAQMLGKILDEDIFAPTPPTPLRRFWSFGRAKAPLPHAKPKEEVALERWKHVADGTQGFERALYQSLIHIVEALLRHRGRLMADRDMIVAFALRRVSNDFGSRQIGLWLDPLVAQGAKELGYRLLPTQSKPLFMNVKGASAAGKSTIRPEQRLLAERLNVPWEDFALISPDYWRKFLLNYASMGEDYKFAAMLTGQELEIIDKKLDLLMEERAGSQNIPHLLIDRFRFDSFDVAPDQDPGRKSQLLTRFGHTVYLSFIITPPADTVSRAWSRGLQTGRYKAVEDLLYHNIEAYRGIPNLFFSTIGSTSKNIHFEFLDNSVAFGQKPKTVAYGWNRSMTILDLGALTNVDRFKNVNIAAQAPDQVLIDPTAPAYGFLKSCFDHVAEVTLACPQGDHMRVFGEFRTGRWVYKDESALAGERAGSPLWGCLSAIGWPEALPDFKATPLFLDLTEDQRHTLGAWG
;
A
#
# COMPACT_ATOMS: atom_id res chain seq x y z
N MET A 1 -25.43 30.03 29.37
CA MET A 1 -25.39 30.29 27.92
C MET A 1 -25.25 28.95 27.23
N PRO A 2 -26.15 28.56 26.32
CA PRO A 2 -25.97 27.32 25.57
C PRO A 2 -24.72 27.47 24.69
N GLN A 3 -23.72 26.64 24.91
CA GLN A 3 -22.57 26.54 24.01
C GLN A 3 -23.11 26.17 22.64
N GLU A 4 -22.88 27.02 21.63
CA GLU A 4 -23.13 26.67 20.24
C GLU A 4 -22.44 25.35 19.96
N GLN A 5 -23.21 24.33 19.58
CA GLN A 5 -22.63 23.05 19.19
C GLN A 5 -21.71 23.30 17.99
N PRO A 6 -20.48 22.77 18.00
CA PRO A 6 -19.58 22.93 16.88
C PRO A 6 -20.26 22.41 15.60
N LYS A 7 -20.25 23.23 14.54
CA LYS A 7 -20.91 22.96 13.24
C LYS A 7 -20.55 21.59 12.64
N PHE A 8 -19.41 21.02 13.02
CA PHE A 8 -18.91 19.73 12.53
C PHE A 8 -18.36 18.89 13.68
N HIS A 9 -18.48 17.57 13.55
CA HIS A 9 -18.00 16.59 14.52
C HIS A 9 -17.53 15.30 13.82
N ALA A 10 -17.14 14.28 14.57
CA ALA A 10 -16.56 13.06 13.99
C ALA A 10 -17.47 12.32 13.00
N TRP A 11 -18.78 12.33 13.28
CA TRP A 11 -19.81 11.68 12.49
C TRP A 11 -20.45 12.57 11.41
N ASP A 12 -20.17 13.87 11.44
CA ASP A 12 -20.44 14.81 10.36
C ASP A 12 -19.25 15.76 10.20
N PRO A 13 -18.17 15.31 9.52
CA PRO A 13 -16.96 16.09 9.37
C PRO A 13 -17.13 17.22 8.35
N GLY A 14 -18.26 17.33 7.65
CA GLY A 14 -18.47 18.31 6.58
C GLY A 14 -17.66 18.04 5.32
N ILE A 15 -17.33 16.78 5.04
CA ILE A 15 -16.71 16.32 3.80
C ILE A 15 -17.33 15.01 3.35
N SER A 16 -17.36 14.80 2.04
CA SER A 16 -17.81 13.59 1.36
C SER A 16 -16.65 12.75 0.84
N SER A 17 -16.92 11.49 0.53
CA SER A 17 -15.98 10.56 -0.11
C SER A 17 -15.59 11.01 -1.53
N GLU A 18 -16.50 11.73 -2.21
CA GLU A 18 -16.23 12.32 -3.52
C GLU A 18 -15.68 13.74 -3.39
N ILE A 19 -14.69 14.06 -4.23
CA ILE A 19 -14.16 15.42 -4.39
C ILE A 19 -15.21 16.23 -5.19
N PRO A 20 -15.71 17.36 -4.67
CA PRO A 20 -16.62 18.23 -5.41
C PRO A 20 -16.08 18.62 -6.78
N SER A 21 -16.92 18.62 -7.82
CA SER A 21 -16.51 18.93 -9.20
C SER A 21 -15.73 20.24 -9.35
N ARG A 22 -16.08 21.27 -8.56
CA ARG A 22 -15.38 22.56 -8.53
C ARG A 22 -13.94 22.50 -8.01
N LEU A 23 -13.60 21.44 -7.25
CA LEU A 23 -12.27 21.20 -6.70
C LEU A 23 -11.43 20.26 -7.57
N MET A 24 -12.01 19.61 -8.58
CA MET A 24 -11.28 18.69 -9.45
C MET A 24 -10.08 19.34 -10.15
N PRO A 25 -10.17 20.58 -10.70
CA PRO A 25 -9.00 21.27 -11.25
C PRO A 25 -7.89 21.58 -10.21
N LEU A 26 -8.22 21.55 -8.91
CA LEU A 26 -7.28 21.78 -7.82
C LEU A 26 -6.61 20.50 -7.31
N VAL A 27 -7.02 19.32 -7.81
CA VAL A 27 -6.28 18.07 -7.55
C VAL A 27 -4.88 18.26 -8.12
N THR A 28 -3.89 17.93 -7.29
CA THR A 28 -2.47 18.23 -7.52
C THR A 28 -1.94 17.84 -8.89
N ILE A 29 -2.42 16.75 -9.48
CA ILE A 29 -1.99 16.26 -10.80
C ILE A 29 -2.54 17.05 -11.99
N TYR A 30 -3.51 17.95 -11.78
CA TYR A 30 -4.11 18.79 -12.84
C TYR A 30 -3.74 20.26 -12.71
N ARG A 31 -3.03 20.65 -11.64
CA ARG A 31 -2.62 22.03 -11.39
C ARG A 31 -1.54 22.44 -12.40
N PRO A 32 -1.62 23.65 -13.01
CA PRO A 32 -0.70 24.07 -14.07
C PRO A 32 0.76 24.19 -13.62
N GLU A 33 1.02 24.40 -12.33
CA GLU A 33 2.37 24.38 -11.77
C GLU A 33 2.98 22.95 -11.69
N ASN A 34 2.14 21.92 -11.70
CA ASN A 34 2.55 20.52 -11.50
C ASN A 34 2.46 19.69 -12.78
N ALA A 35 1.56 20.04 -13.69
CA ALA A 35 1.26 19.27 -14.89
C ALA A 35 1.07 20.16 -16.12
N CYS A 36 1.35 19.59 -17.29
CA CYS A 36 1.15 20.20 -18.60
C CYS A 36 -0.27 19.99 -19.15
N VAL A 37 -1.10 19.17 -18.48
CA VAL A 37 -2.47 18.82 -18.90
C VAL A 37 -3.42 19.18 -17.78
N CYS A 38 -4.42 20.02 -18.06
CA CYS A 38 -5.46 20.38 -17.09
C CYS A 38 -6.50 19.26 -16.92
N TYR A 39 -7.40 19.43 -15.96
CA TYR A 39 -8.42 18.42 -15.67
C TYR A 39 -9.39 18.22 -16.83
N GLU A 40 -9.80 19.30 -17.49
CA GLU A 40 -10.74 19.26 -18.62
C GLU A 40 -10.17 18.44 -19.79
N ASP A 41 -8.92 18.70 -20.16
CA ASP A 41 -8.22 17.98 -21.23
C ASP A 41 -7.98 16.53 -20.85
N ALA A 42 -7.48 16.26 -19.64
CA ALA A 42 -7.27 14.89 -19.16
C ALA A 42 -8.58 14.08 -19.13
N LYS A 43 -9.69 14.72 -18.75
CA LYS A 43 -11.03 14.10 -18.76
C LYS A 43 -11.52 13.82 -20.19
N ALA A 44 -11.30 14.74 -21.13
CA ALA A 44 -11.65 14.55 -22.53
C ALA A 44 -10.85 13.39 -23.16
N ASP A 45 -9.55 13.37 -22.91
CA ASP A 45 -8.64 12.31 -23.39
C ASP A 45 -8.99 10.95 -22.78
N ALA A 46 -9.30 10.91 -21.49
CA ALA A 46 -9.79 9.71 -20.80
C ALA A 46 -11.08 9.16 -21.43
N ALA A 47 -12.06 10.03 -21.70
CA ALA A 47 -13.30 9.64 -22.38
C ALA A 47 -13.06 9.19 -23.84
N PHE A 48 -11.97 9.63 -24.45
CA PHE A 48 -11.61 9.20 -25.79
C PHE A 48 -10.98 7.80 -25.81
N CYS A 49 -9.98 7.56 -24.95
CA CYS A 49 -9.20 6.31 -24.94
C CYS A 49 -9.71 5.23 -23.97
N GLY A 50 -10.63 5.54 -23.07
CA GLY A 50 -11.16 4.61 -22.08
C GLY A 50 -10.21 4.35 -20.91
N LEU A 51 -9.21 5.20 -20.69
CA LEU A 51 -8.32 5.17 -19.52
C LEU A 51 -8.80 6.16 -18.45
N PRO A 52 -8.38 6.00 -17.18
CA PRO A 52 -8.63 7.00 -16.14
C PRO A 52 -8.02 8.36 -16.48
N ALA A 53 -8.67 9.46 -16.05
CA ALA A 53 -8.12 10.81 -16.23
C ALA A 53 -6.74 10.99 -15.57
N SER A 54 -6.49 10.29 -14.46
CA SER A 54 -5.19 10.27 -13.78
C SER A 54 -4.06 9.68 -14.63
N ASP A 55 -4.39 8.82 -15.62
CA ASP A 55 -3.40 8.20 -16.49
C ASP A 55 -3.08 9.10 -17.69
N MET A 56 -3.94 10.09 -17.97
CA MET A 56 -3.81 11.04 -19.08
C MET A 56 -3.10 12.34 -18.69
N VAL A 57 -2.52 12.43 -17.50
CA VAL A 57 -1.74 13.60 -17.09
C VAL A 57 -0.30 13.55 -17.60
N GLU A 58 0.34 14.70 -17.71
CA GLU A 58 1.78 14.79 -17.93
C GLU A 58 2.36 15.75 -16.91
N PHE A 59 3.25 15.26 -16.04
CA PHE A 59 3.89 16.11 -15.03
C PHE A 59 4.97 17.00 -15.64
N THR A 60 5.17 18.17 -15.03
CA THR A 60 6.34 19.00 -15.33
C THR A 60 7.62 18.32 -14.84
N CYS A 61 8.77 18.64 -15.46
CA CYS A 61 10.07 18.15 -14.98
C CYS A 61 10.29 18.50 -13.50
N GLN A 62 9.92 19.73 -13.11
CA GLN A 62 10.02 20.22 -11.74
C GLN A 62 9.20 19.38 -10.76
N ARG A 63 8.00 18.95 -11.17
CA ARG A 63 7.19 18.09 -10.32
C ARG A 63 7.74 16.67 -10.22
N LEU A 64 8.28 16.13 -11.31
CA LEU A 64 8.97 14.84 -11.29
C LEU A 64 10.23 14.87 -10.41
N ILE A 65 10.99 15.97 -10.40
CA ILE A 65 12.09 16.17 -9.44
C ILE A 65 11.60 16.05 -8.00
N VAL A 66 10.46 16.68 -7.66
CA VAL A 66 9.85 16.58 -6.32
C VAL A 66 9.48 15.13 -5.98
N HIS A 67 8.86 14.39 -6.92
CA HIS A 67 8.53 12.99 -6.72
C HIS A 67 9.76 12.16 -6.39
N GLU A 68 10.79 12.24 -7.23
CA GLU A 68 12.02 11.46 -7.11
C GLU A 68 12.84 11.84 -5.88
N LEU A 69 12.82 13.12 -5.48
CA LEU A 69 13.46 13.58 -4.25
C LEU A 69 12.78 13.02 -3.00
N LEU A 70 11.44 13.10 -2.91
CA LEU A 70 10.69 12.57 -1.76
C LEU A 70 10.94 11.07 -1.58
N ILE A 71 10.98 10.31 -2.68
CA ILE A 71 11.32 8.90 -2.69
C ILE A 71 12.72 8.66 -2.11
N ARG A 72 13.73 9.43 -2.55
CA ARG A 72 15.13 9.29 -2.09
C ARG A 72 15.32 9.65 -0.63
N VAL A 73 14.75 10.77 -0.18
CA VAL A 73 14.78 11.18 1.23
C VAL A 73 14.17 10.10 2.11
N THR A 74 13.06 9.50 1.68
CA THR A 74 12.35 8.48 2.47
C THR A 74 13.08 7.13 2.48
N SER A 75 13.72 6.75 1.38
CA SER A 75 14.27 5.40 1.19
C SER A 75 15.78 5.28 1.31
N SER A 76 16.51 6.39 1.34
CA SER A 76 17.98 6.42 1.30
C SER A 76 18.61 7.19 2.45
N LEU A 77 17.82 7.98 3.18
CA LEU A 77 18.30 8.79 4.30
C LEU A 77 17.59 8.37 5.58
N SER A 78 18.33 8.41 6.69
CA SER A 78 17.74 8.31 8.02
C SER A 78 17.01 9.62 8.32
N VAL A 79 15.69 9.56 8.44
CA VAL A 79 14.87 10.73 8.81
C VAL A 79 14.54 10.65 10.30
N PRO A 80 14.97 11.63 11.12
CA PRO A 80 14.61 11.65 12.53
C PRO A 80 13.10 11.72 12.71
N ASP A 81 12.52 10.81 13.50
CA ASP A 81 11.08 10.72 13.71
C ASP A 81 10.59 11.37 14.99
N GLY A 82 11.52 11.80 15.86
CA GLY A 82 11.23 12.56 17.08
C GLY A 82 10.48 11.76 18.17
N PRO A 83 10.21 12.38 19.34
CA PRO A 83 9.26 11.86 20.31
C PRO A 83 7.80 12.07 19.85
N ASN A 84 7.51 13.14 19.11
CA ASN A 84 6.15 13.46 18.68
C ASN A 84 5.84 12.93 17.28
N TYR A 85 4.60 12.47 17.08
CA TYR A 85 4.13 11.89 15.82
C TYR A 85 4.37 12.77 14.57
N GLU A 86 4.26 14.09 14.72
CA GLU A 86 4.34 15.05 13.62
C GLU A 86 5.77 15.32 13.15
N GLU A 87 6.76 15.05 13.99
CA GLU A 87 8.17 15.42 13.74
C GLU A 87 8.74 14.69 12.55
N LEU A 88 8.45 13.40 12.35
CA LEU A 88 8.84 12.67 11.15
C LEU A 88 8.42 13.40 9.87
N GLY A 89 7.19 13.90 9.84
CA GLY A 89 6.69 14.66 8.70
C GLY A 89 7.38 16.01 8.54
N LEU A 90 7.67 16.71 9.64
CA LEU A 90 8.37 17.99 9.62
C LEU A 90 9.81 17.83 9.14
N ASN A 91 10.54 16.86 9.70
CA ASN A 91 11.93 16.57 9.37
C ASN A 91 12.08 16.09 7.94
N LEU A 92 11.21 15.18 7.47
CA LEU A 92 11.20 14.73 6.06
C LEU A 92 11.06 15.91 5.11
N ARG A 93 10.07 16.79 5.36
CA ARG A 93 9.83 17.97 4.52
C ARG A 93 10.97 18.98 4.62
N GLY A 94 11.54 19.17 5.80
CA GLY A 94 12.71 20.03 6.01
C GLY A 94 13.93 19.54 5.23
N MET A 95 14.27 18.25 5.36
CA MET A 95 15.38 17.63 4.62
C MET A 95 15.16 17.71 3.11
N ALA A 96 13.94 17.39 2.64
CA ALA A 96 13.59 17.50 1.22
C ALA A 96 13.71 18.95 0.72
N ALA A 97 13.21 19.93 1.46
CA ALA A 97 13.32 21.34 1.08
C ALA A 97 14.79 21.80 1.00
N GLN A 98 15.62 21.43 1.97
CA GLN A 98 17.04 21.76 1.99
C GLN A 98 17.81 21.12 0.84
N LEU A 99 17.58 19.83 0.56
CA LEU A 99 18.20 19.15 -0.58
C LEU A 99 17.73 19.74 -1.92
N LEU A 100 16.44 20.09 -2.03
CA LEU A 100 15.91 20.73 -3.21
C LEU A 100 16.60 22.08 -3.48
N SER A 101 16.73 22.93 -2.46
CA SER A 101 17.33 24.27 -2.62
C SER A 101 18.85 24.25 -2.75
N HIS A 102 19.54 23.41 -1.97
CA HIS A 102 21.00 23.42 -1.88
C HIS A 102 21.64 22.53 -2.96
N ALA A 103 21.16 21.30 -3.10
CA ALA A 103 21.80 20.28 -3.94
C ALA A 103 21.22 20.19 -5.35
N ILE A 104 19.92 20.46 -5.53
CA ILE A 104 19.23 20.23 -6.80
C ILE A 104 19.01 21.52 -7.60
N ALA A 105 18.57 22.60 -6.96
CA ALA A 105 18.27 23.87 -7.63
C ALA A 105 19.42 24.39 -8.52
N PRO A 106 20.72 24.29 -8.14
CA PRO A 106 21.82 24.70 -9.00
C PRO A 106 21.90 23.94 -10.34
N HIS A 107 21.39 22.71 -10.39
CA HIS A 107 21.42 21.84 -11.56
C HIS A 107 20.08 21.74 -12.29
N GLN A 108 19.05 22.44 -11.81
CA GLN A 108 17.67 22.30 -12.29
C GLN A 108 17.51 22.66 -13.77
N ALA A 109 18.26 23.66 -14.26
CA ALA A 109 18.25 24.05 -15.67
C ALA A 109 18.76 22.91 -16.56
N GLN A 110 19.89 22.30 -16.21
CA GLN A 110 20.47 21.17 -16.94
C GLN A 110 19.52 19.96 -16.94
N ILE A 111 18.96 19.60 -15.77
CA ILE A 111 18.00 18.50 -15.66
C ILE A 111 16.77 18.74 -16.55
N SER A 112 16.30 19.99 -16.63
CA SER A 112 15.16 20.35 -17.48
C SER A 112 15.49 20.23 -18.97
N GLU A 113 16.70 20.60 -19.38
CA GLU A 113 17.18 20.44 -20.75
C GLU A 113 17.32 18.97 -21.13
N ASP A 114 17.98 18.17 -20.30
CA ASP A 114 18.18 16.74 -20.53
C ASP A 114 16.84 15.99 -20.62
N PHE A 115 15.89 16.35 -19.75
CA PHE A 115 14.53 15.82 -19.80
C PHE A 115 13.80 16.20 -21.09
N ALA A 116 13.91 17.45 -21.52
CA ALA A 116 13.30 17.92 -22.76
C ALA A 116 13.90 17.21 -24.00
N GLN A 117 15.23 17.02 -24.04
CA GLN A 117 15.90 16.27 -25.10
C GLN A 117 15.45 14.81 -25.14
N MET A 118 15.39 14.14 -23.98
CA MET A 118 14.86 12.77 -23.87
C MET A 118 13.42 12.69 -24.39
N ARG A 119 12.57 13.65 -24.01
CA ARG A 119 11.17 13.70 -24.43
C ARG A 119 11.03 13.93 -25.94
N ALA A 120 11.83 14.83 -26.53
CA ALA A 120 11.85 15.05 -27.97
C ALA A 120 12.27 13.78 -28.75
N LYS A 121 13.30 13.09 -28.25
CA LYS A 121 13.75 11.80 -28.82
C LYS A 121 12.64 10.74 -28.73
N ALA A 122 11.95 10.64 -27.60
CA ALA A 122 10.84 9.72 -27.42
C ALA A 122 9.71 10.00 -28.42
N ALA A 123 9.29 11.25 -28.57
CA ALA A 123 8.26 11.65 -29.51
C ALA A 123 8.60 11.25 -30.96
N GLN A 124 9.85 11.50 -31.38
CA GLN A 124 10.34 11.12 -32.71
C GLN A 124 10.30 9.60 -32.92
N MET A 125 10.77 8.82 -31.94
CA MET A 125 10.82 7.36 -32.04
C MET A 125 9.43 6.73 -31.99
N LEU A 126 8.52 7.20 -31.12
CA LEU A 126 7.13 6.75 -31.08
C LEU A 126 6.44 6.98 -32.43
N GLY A 127 6.61 8.17 -32.97
CA GLY A 127 6.08 8.53 -34.28
C GLY A 127 6.60 7.62 -35.39
N LYS A 128 7.91 7.36 -35.41
CA LYS A 128 8.52 6.44 -36.39
C LYS A 128 7.96 5.02 -36.28
N ILE A 129 7.81 4.47 -35.07
CA ILE A 129 7.23 3.14 -34.85
C ILE A 129 5.81 3.08 -35.40
N LEU A 130 4.99 4.10 -35.12
CA LEU A 130 3.61 4.16 -35.62
C LEU A 130 3.52 4.31 -37.14
N ASP A 131 4.38 5.13 -37.73
CA ASP A 131 4.45 5.33 -39.19
C ASP A 131 4.82 4.03 -39.91
N GLU A 132 5.71 3.23 -39.32
CA GLU A 132 6.14 1.94 -39.88
C GLU A 132 5.11 0.82 -39.71
N ASP A 133 4.49 0.72 -38.52
CA ASP A 133 3.70 -0.46 -38.15
C ASP A 133 2.19 -0.30 -38.36
N ILE A 134 1.65 0.92 -38.25
CA ILE A 134 0.20 1.17 -38.31
C ILE A 134 -0.16 2.05 -39.52
N PHE A 135 0.52 3.18 -39.65
CA PHE A 135 0.17 4.21 -40.64
C PHE A 135 0.91 4.07 -41.97
N ALA A 136 1.69 3.01 -42.15
CA ALA A 136 2.37 2.74 -43.41
C ALA A 136 1.35 2.66 -44.57
N PRO A 137 1.59 3.39 -45.67
CA PRO A 137 0.70 3.37 -46.82
C PRO A 137 0.62 1.94 -47.37
N THR A 138 -0.60 1.42 -47.48
CA THR A 138 -0.81 0.08 -48.05
C THR A 138 -0.33 0.12 -49.50
N PRO A 139 0.60 -0.77 -49.93
CA PRO A 139 1.05 -0.79 -51.31
C PRO A 139 -0.15 -1.00 -52.23
N PRO A 140 -0.22 -0.30 -53.38
CA PRO A 140 -1.36 -0.41 -54.29
C PRO A 140 -1.51 -1.86 -54.72
N THR A 141 -2.67 -2.45 -54.42
CA THR A 141 -2.99 -3.81 -54.84
C THR A 141 -2.87 -3.86 -56.36
N PRO A 142 -2.01 -4.72 -56.95
CA PRO A 142 -1.94 -4.83 -58.40
C PRO A 142 -3.32 -5.24 -58.90
N LEU A 143 -3.91 -4.42 -59.78
CA LEU A 143 -5.17 -4.71 -60.46
C LEU A 143 -5.02 -6.03 -61.22
N ARG A 144 -5.41 -7.13 -60.57
CA ARG A 144 -5.52 -8.44 -61.21
C ARG A 144 -6.68 -8.37 -62.19
N ARG A 145 -6.37 -8.00 -63.43
CA ARG A 145 -7.26 -8.05 -64.57
C ARG A 145 -7.44 -9.52 -64.97
N PHE A 146 -8.45 -10.19 -64.42
CA PHE A 146 -8.83 -11.53 -64.85
C PHE A 146 -10.34 -11.61 -65.10
N TRP A 147 -10.69 -11.83 -66.37
CA TRP A 147 -11.92 -12.48 -66.75
C TRP A 147 -11.87 -13.95 -66.32
N SER A 148 -12.79 -14.38 -65.47
CA SER A 148 -13.10 -15.79 -65.29
C SER A 148 -14.53 -15.96 -64.79
N PHE A 149 -15.36 -16.55 -65.64
CA PHE A 149 -16.65 -17.13 -65.26
C PHE A 149 -16.43 -18.37 -64.39
N GLY A 150 -17.23 -18.50 -63.32
CA GLY A 150 -17.57 -19.78 -62.71
C GLY A 150 -16.53 -20.44 -61.78
N ARG A 151 -16.48 -19.99 -60.52
CA ARG A 151 -16.34 -20.85 -59.33
C ARG A 151 -16.51 -20.02 -58.05
N ALA A 152 -17.37 -20.48 -57.15
CA ALA A 152 -17.57 -19.86 -55.84
C ALA A 152 -16.23 -19.83 -55.08
N LYS A 153 -15.75 -18.62 -54.78
CA LYS A 153 -14.53 -18.41 -53.98
C LYS A 153 -14.80 -18.87 -52.55
N ALA A 154 -13.95 -19.75 -52.04
CA ALA A 154 -13.85 -20.00 -50.61
C ALA A 154 -13.60 -18.66 -49.87
N PRO A 155 -14.15 -18.46 -48.66
CA PRO A 155 -13.88 -17.26 -47.89
C PRO A 155 -12.37 -17.13 -47.68
N LEU A 156 -11.78 -16.01 -48.12
CA LEU A 156 -10.40 -15.68 -47.78
C LEU A 156 -10.30 -15.60 -46.25
N PRO A 157 -9.26 -16.16 -45.61
CA PRO A 157 -9.05 -15.96 -44.18
C PRO A 157 -9.04 -14.46 -43.89
N HIS A 158 -9.83 -14.01 -42.92
CA HIS A 158 -9.84 -12.61 -42.49
C HIS A 158 -8.40 -12.25 -42.11
N ALA A 159 -7.76 -11.38 -42.90
CA ALA A 159 -6.44 -10.86 -42.59
C ALA A 159 -6.54 -10.15 -41.24
N LYS A 160 -5.63 -10.47 -40.31
CA LYS A 160 -5.57 -9.79 -39.02
C LYS A 160 -5.46 -8.27 -39.25
N PRO A 161 -6.22 -7.44 -38.51
CA PRO A 161 -6.04 -5.99 -38.53
C PRO A 161 -4.57 -5.60 -38.32
N LYS A 162 -4.11 -4.52 -38.97
CA LYS A 162 -2.71 -4.07 -38.89
C LYS A 162 -2.30 -3.81 -37.42
N GLU A 163 -3.22 -3.30 -36.63
CA GLU A 163 -3.04 -2.97 -35.22
C GLU A 163 -2.80 -4.22 -34.37
N GLU A 164 -3.47 -5.34 -34.65
CA GLU A 164 -3.23 -6.60 -33.94
C GLU A 164 -1.84 -7.16 -34.25
N VAL A 165 -1.42 -7.10 -35.52
CA VAL A 165 -0.07 -7.52 -35.95
C VAL A 165 1.00 -6.63 -35.31
N ALA A 166 0.77 -5.31 -35.27
CA ALA A 166 1.66 -4.36 -34.61
C ALA A 166 1.77 -4.66 -33.11
N LEU A 167 0.65 -4.88 -32.41
CA LEU A 167 0.64 -5.22 -30.98
C LEU A 167 1.38 -6.51 -30.67
N GLU A 168 1.19 -7.57 -31.46
CA GLU A 168 1.94 -8.83 -31.30
C GLU A 168 3.45 -8.60 -31.44
N ARG A 169 3.87 -7.84 -32.46
CA ARG A 169 5.26 -7.47 -32.67
C ARG A 169 5.81 -6.64 -31.50
N TRP A 170 5.10 -5.60 -31.10
CA TRP A 170 5.53 -4.69 -30.03
C TRP A 170 5.69 -5.41 -28.70
N LYS A 171 4.78 -6.34 -28.36
CA LYS A 171 4.89 -7.18 -27.17
C LYS A 171 6.18 -8.00 -27.20
N HIS A 172 6.43 -8.67 -28.33
CA HIS A 172 7.65 -9.45 -28.50
C HIS A 172 8.92 -8.59 -28.40
N VAL A 173 8.93 -7.38 -28.97
CA VAL A 173 10.08 -6.47 -28.87
C VAL A 173 10.24 -5.95 -27.44
N ALA A 174 9.16 -5.58 -26.76
CA ALA A 174 9.20 -5.10 -25.38
C ALA A 174 9.72 -6.17 -24.41
N ASP A 175 9.43 -7.45 -24.65
CA ASP A 175 9.93 -8.57 -23.85
C ASP A 175 11.44 -8.79 -24.05
N GLY A 176 11.95 -8.57 -25.27
CA GLY A 176 13.36 -8.72 -25.61
C GLY A 176 14.25 -7.50 -25.37
N THR A 177 13.66 -6.34 -25.04
CA THR A 177 14.37 -5.06 -24.87
C THR A 177 14.32 -4.56 -23.42
N GLN A 178 15.12 -3.55 -23.10
CA GLN A 178 15.19 -2.94 -21.77
C GLN A 178 15.29 -1.41 -21.85
N GLY A 179 15.14 -0.76 -20.69
CA GLY A 179 15.35 0.68 -20.56
C GLY A 179 14.42 1.50 -21.45
N PHE A 180 15.00 2.41 -22.24
CA PHE A 180 14.25 3.39 -23.02
C PHE A 180 13.37 2.76 -24.09
N GLU A 181 13.92 1.85 -24.89
CA GLU A 181 13.19 1.21 -25.99
C GLU A 181 11.98 0.41 -25.50
N ARG A 182 12.16 -0.36 -24.42
CA ARG A 182 11.05 -1.08 -23.76
C ARG A 182 9.94 -0.11 -23.32
N ALA A 183 10.30 1.03 -22.74
CA ALA A 183 9.32 2.02 -22.29
C ALA A 183 8.48 2.62 -23.44
N LEU A 184 9.09 2.82 -24.62
CA LEU A 184 8.38 3.28 -25.82
C LEU A 184 7.32 2.25 -26.24
N TYR A 185 7.73 0.98 -26.43
CA TYR A 185 6.83 -0.07 -26.87
C TYR A 185 5.73 -0.37 -25.84
N GLN A 186 6.06 -0.45 -24.55
CA GLN A 186 5.07 -0.65 -23.49
C GLN A 186 4.04 0.49 -23.45
N SER A 187 4.47 1.74 -23.71
CA SER A 187 3.54 2.87 -23.75
C SER A 187 2.62 2.81 -24.96
N LEU A 188 3.14 2.46 -26.14
CA LEU A 188 2.31 2.25 -27.34
C LEU A 188 1.31 1.11 -27.15
N ILE A 189 1.75 -0.04 -26.63
CA ILE A 189 0.89 -1.20 -26.34
C ILE A 189 -0.25 -0.76 -25.41
N HIS A 190 0.07 -0.09 -24.31
CA HIS A 190 -0.93 0.34 -23.33
C HIS A 190 -1.99 1.26 -23.93
N ILE A 191 -1.59 2.29 -24.69
CA ILE A 191 -2.51 3.25 -25.30
C ILE A 191 -3.34 2.60 -26.42
N VAL A 192 -2.71 1.85 -27.31
CA VAL A 192 -3.40 1.22 -28.45
C VAL A 192 -4.35 0.14 -27.97
N GLU A 193 -3.98 -0.70 -27.00
CA GLU A 193 -4.90 -1.68 -26.41
C GLU A 193 -6.09 -1.02 -25.72
N ALA A 194 -5.88 0.10 -25.02
CA ALA A 194 -6.98 0.83 -24.39
C ALA A 194 -7.96 1.38 -25.44
N LEU A 195 -7.45 2.03 -26.48
CA LEU A 195 -8.24 2.55 -27.60
C LEU A 195 -9.04 1.44 -28.30
N LEU A 196 -8.39 0.31 -28.62
CA LEU A 196 -9.05 -0.83 -29.25
C LEU A 196 -10.12 -1.44 -28.34
N ARG A 197 -9.85 -1.60 -27.04
CA ARG A 197 -10.82 -2.14 -26.08
C ARG A 197 -12.04 -1.22 -25.94
N HIS A 198 -11.82 0.09 -25.92
CA HIS A 198 -12.89 1.06 -25.68
C HIS A 198 -13.73 1.36 -26.93
N ARG A 199 -13.11 1.42 -28.12
CA ARG A 199 -13.77 1.85 -29.37
C ARG A 199 -13.94 0.75 -30.41
N GLY A 200 -13.32 -0.42 -30.21
CA GLY A 200 -13.32 -1.54 -31.16
C GLY A 200 -12.42 -1.37 -32.38
N ARG A 201 -11.83 -0.18 -32.58
CA ARG A 201 -10.88 0.14 -33.65
C ARG A 201 -10.05 1.36 -33.28
N LEU A 202 -8.90 1.54 -33.94
CA LEU A 202 -8.03 2.69 -33.75
C LEU A 202 -8.63 3.91 -34.48
N MET A 203 -9.41 4.72 -33.77
CA MET A 203 -10.01 5.98 -34.30
C MET A 203 -9.16 7.22 -33.97
N ALA A 204 -7.92 7.02 -33.52
CA ALA A 204 -6.99 8.09 -33.18
C ALA A 204 -6.03 8.34 -34.35
N ASP A 205 -5.71 9.61 -34.60
CA ASP A 205 -4.60 9.91 -35.49
C ASP A 205 -3.25 9.63 -34.83
N ARG A 206 -2.22 9.60 -35.66
CA ARG A 206 -0.85 9.33 -35.24
C ARG A 206 -0.38 10.26 -34.14
N ASP A 207 -0.64 11.56 -34.25
CA ASP A 207 -0.10 12.56 -33.33
C ASP A 207 -0.77 12.48 -31.95
N MET A 208 -2.05 12.12 -31.90
CA MET A 208 -2.76 11.84 -30.66
C MET A 208 -2.19 10.60 -29.94
N ILE A 209 -1.90 9.51 -30.67
CA ILE A 209 -1.29 8.31 -30.05
C ILE A 209 0.12 8.63 -29.55
N VAL A 210 0.92 9.38 -30.33
CA VAL A 210 2.24 9.84 -29.89
C VAL A 210 2.10 10.69 -28.62
N ALA A 211 1.17 11.64 -28.58
CA ALA A 211 0.95 12.49 -27.41
C ALA A 211 0.65 11.65 -26.17
N PHE A 212 -0.33 10.74 -26.23
CA PHE A 212 -0.72 9.90 -25.09
C PHE A 212 0.40 8.96 -24.65
N ALA A 213 1.09 8.31 -25.59
CA ALA A 213 2.22 7.45 -25.26
C ALA A 213 3.38 8.26 -24.66
N LEU A 214 3.63 9.47 -25.15
CA LEU A 214 4.67 10.35 -24.64
C LEU A 214 4.39 10.77 -23.19
N ARG A 215 3.15 11.08 -22.81
CA ARG A 215 2.79 11.39 -21.42
C ARG A 215 3.21 10.27 -20.47
N ARG A 216 2.94 9.02 -20.86
CA ARG A 216 3.33 7.83 -20.11
C ARG A 216 4.86 7.66 -20.05
N VAL A 217 5.56 7.81 -21.16
CA VAL A 217 7.03 7.75 -21.21
C VAL A 217 7.65 8.83 -20.29
N SER A 218 7.13 10.06 -20.34
CA SER A 218 7.56 11.17 -19.47
C SER A 218 7.36 10.83 -17.99
N ASN A 219 6.17 10.37 -17.61
CA ASN A 219 5.81 10.13 -16.21
C ASN A 219 6.48 8.90 -15.58
N ASP A 220 6.74 7.86 -16.38
CA ASP A 220 7.30 6.59 -15.91
C ASP A 220 8.83 6.58 -16.12
N PHE A 221 9.27 6.43 -17.37
CA PHE A 221 10.69 6.33 -17.71
C PHE A 221 11.43 7.64 -17.43
N GLY A 222 10.84 8.78 -17.81
CA GLY A 222 11.44 10.09 -17.60
C GLY A 222 11.62 10.42 -16.12
N SER A 223 10.63 10.09 -15.28
CA SER A 223 10.76 10.18 -13.81
C SER A 223 11.93 9.34 -13.30
N ARG A 224 12.05 8.08 -13.75
CA ARG A 224 13.18 7.22 -13.35
C ARG A 224 14.53 7.80 -13.77
N GLN A 225 14.64 8.37 -14.99
CA GLN A 225 15.87 9.03 -15.44
C GLN A 225 16.23 10.25 -14.58
N ILE A 226 15.24 11.10 -14.27
CA ILE A 226 15.44 12.20 -13.32
C ILE A 226 15.97 11.66 -12.00
N GLY A 227 15.38 10.58 -11.49
CA GLY A 227 15.87 9.92 -10.29
C GLY A 227 17.36 9.55 -10.36
N LEU A 228 17.81 8.94 -11.46
CA LEU A 228 19.22 8.59 -11.65
C LEU A 228 20.13 9.83 -11.67
N TRP A 229 19.67 10.94 -12.24
CA TRP A 229 20.41 12.21 -12.21
C TRP A 229 20.44 12.83 -10.81
N LEU A 230 19.39 12.62 -10.01
CA LEU A 230 19.32 13.11 -8.64
C LEU A 230 20.17 12.29 -7.67
N ASP A 231 20.39 10.99 -7.90
CA ASP A 231 21.15 10.12 -6.97
C ASP A 231 22.51 10.70 -6.54
N PRO A 232 23.43 11.13 -7.44
CA PRO A 232 24.70 11.73 -7.03
C PRO A 232 24.52 13.08 -6.34
N LEU A 233 23.55 13.89 -6.75
CA LEU A 233 23.27 15.21 -6.16
C LEU A 233 22.74 15.06 -4.72
N VAL A 234 21.83 14.12 -4.50
CA VAL A 234 21.27 13.83 -3.18
C VAL A 234 22.35 13.25 -2.27
N ALA A 235 23.20 12.34 -2.76
CA ALA A 235 24.28 11.76 -1.95
C ALA A 235 25.29 12.82 -1.51
N GLN A 236 25.72 13.70 -2.43
CA GLN A 236 26.65 14.78 -2.14
C GLN A 236 26.00 15.83 -1.22
N GLY A 237 24.78 16.26 -1.52
CA GLY A 237 24.04 17.21 -0.70
C GLY A 237 23.76 16.69 0.71
N ALA A 238 23.44 15.39 0.85
CA ALA A 238 23.28 14.75 2.16
C ALA A 238 24.58 14.82 2.97
N LYS A 239 25.72 14.55 2.35
CA LYS A 239 27.04 14.66 3.00
C LYS A 239 27.33 16.09 3.46
N GLU A 240 27.08 17.09 2.62
CA GLU A 240 27.31 18.50 2.93
C GLU A 240 26.39 19.02 4.05
N LEU A 241 25.13 18.56 4.08
CA LEU A 241 24.14 18.93 5.08
C LEU A 241 24.21 18.07 6.35
N GLY A 242 25.14 17.10 6.41
CA GLY A 242 25.32 16.21 7.58
C GLY A 242 24.20 15.17 7.75
N TYR A 243 23.46 14.85 6.69
CA TYR A 243 22.43 13.80 6.71
C TYR A 243 23.07 12.41 6.59
N ARG A 244 22.51 11.46 7.35
CA ARG A 244 22.96 10.06 7.35
C ARG A 244 22.32 9.29 6.20
N LEU A 245 23.15 8.72 5.33
CA LEU A 245 22.73 7.71 4.35
C LEU A 245 22.43 6.39 5.06
N LEU A 246 21.36 5.72 4.65
CA LEU A 246 20.99 4.42 5.21
C LEU A 246 21.96 3.33 4.74
N PRO A 247 22.44 2.46 5.64
CA PRO A 247 23.32 1.36 5.28
C PRO A 247 22.55 0.24 4.57
N THR A 248 23.24 -0.42 3.64
CA THR A 248 22.80 -1.67 3.03
C THR A 248 22.83 -2.82 4.05
N GLN A 249 21.82 -3.68 4.03
CA GLN A 249 21.67 -4.77 4.99
C GLN A 249 21.73 -6.13 4.31
N SER A 250 22.58 -7.02 4.82
CA SER A 250 22.70 -8.41 4.33
C SER A 250 21.53 -9.30 4.79
N LYS A 251 20.97 -9.00 5.96
CA LYS A 251 19.77 -9.63 6.52
C LYS A 251 18.76 -8.55 6.87
N PRO A 252 18.06 -7.99 5.88
CA PRO A 252 17.20 -6.86 6.14
C PRO A 252 15.99 -7.26 7.00
N LEU A 253 15.86 -6.59 8.14
CA LEU A 253 14.72 -6.60 9.03
C LEU A 253 13.62 -5.67 8.54
N PHE A 254 12.40 -6.19 8.46
CA PHE A 254 11.21 -5.47 8.01
C PHE A 254 10.19 -5.43 9.13
N MET A 255 9.71 -4.24 9.48
CA MET A 255 8.59 -4.04 10.41
C MET A 255 7.41 -3.46 9.62
N ASN A 256 6.26 -4.13 9.68
CA ASN A 256 5.09 -3.74 8.92
C ASN A 256 3.87 -3.68 9.83
N VAL A 257 3.11 -2.59 9.75
CA VAL A 257 1.86 -2.43 10.50
C VAL A 257 0.67 -2.45 9.56
N LYS A 258 -0.26 -3.36 9.84
CA LYS A 258 -1.49 -3.55 9.08
C LYS A 258 -2.69 -3.21 9.95
N GLY A 259 -3.69 -2.60 9.33
CA GLY A 259 -4.90 -2.15 10.00
C GLY A 259 -5.58 -1.03 9.23
N ALA A 260 -6.84 -0.78 9.56
CA ALA A 260 -7.66 0.22 8.88
C ALA A 260 -7.08 1.64 8.98
N SER A 261 -7.61 2.56 8.16
CA SER A 261 -7.33 3.98 8.32
C SER A 261 -7.68 4.43 9.74
N ALA A 262 -6.85 5.27 10.36
CA ALA A 262 -7.01 5.74 11.74
C ALA A 262 -7.07 4.65 12.84
N ALA A 263 -6.67 3.41 12.53
CA ALA A 263 -6.60 2.32 13.51
C ALA A 263 -5.52 2.53 14.59
N GLY A 264 -4.60 3.48 14.44
CA GLY A 264 -3.47 3.66 15.38
C GLY A 264 -2.17 2.96 14.95
N LYS A 265 -1.97 2.76 13.65
CA LYS A 265 -0.73 2.16 13.12
C LYS A 265 0.52 2.96 13.49
N SER A 266 0.45 4.27 13.35
CA SER A 266 1.60 5.13 13.64
C SER A 266 1.80 5.39 15.14
N THR A 267 0.80 5.10 15.99
CA THR A 267 0.90 5.31 17.45
C THR A 267 1.72 4.23 18.14
N ILE A 268 1.96 3.08 17.48
CA ILE A 268 2.82 2.02 18.00
C ILE A 268 4.30 2.18 17.64
N ARG A 269 4.68 3.25 16.92
CA ARG A 269 6.08 3.51 16.54
C ARG A 269 7.07 3.51 17.73
N PRO A 270 6.73 4.09 18.91
CA PRO A 270 7.60 3.98 20.08
C PRO A 270 7.89 2.53 20.47
N GLU A 271 6.87 1.65 20.42
CA GLU A 271 7.04 0.23 20.73
C GLU A 271 7.90 -0.48 19.67
N GLN A 272 7.79 -0.08 18.40
CA GLN A 272 8.63 -0.61 17.33
C GLN A 272 10.10 -0.19 17.49
N ARG A 273 10.35 1.02 18.00
CA ARG A 273 11.70 1.46 18.36
C ARG A 273 12.27 0.61 19.50
N LEU A 274 11.49 0.41 20.57
CA LEU A 274 11.89 -0.46 21.68
C LEU A 274 12.12 -1.92 21.21
N LEU A 275 11.34 -2.40 20.24
CA LEU A 275 11.57 -3.70 19.62
C LEU A 275 12.91 -3.72 18.88
N ALA A 276 13.22 -2.70 18.06
CA ALA A 276 14.52 -2.61 17.38
C ALA A 276 15.69 -2.63 18.38
N GLU A 277 15.56 -1.91 19.50
CA GLU A 277 16.53 -1.93 20.60
C GLU A 277 16.69 -3.33 21.20
N ARG A 278 15.60 -4.04 21.51
CA ARG A 278 15.65 -5.43 22.02
C ARG A 278 16.26 -6.44 21.04
N LEU A 279 16.21 -6.12 19.75
CA LEU A 279 16.83 -6.89 18.68
C LEU A 279 18.27 -6.47 18.38
N ASN A 280 18.80 -5.46 19.10
CA ASN A 280 20.11 -4.84 18.86
C ASN A 280 20.26 -4.29 17.44
N VAL A 281 19.20 -3.71 16.89
CA VAL A 281 19.20 -3.06 15.57
C VAL A 281 19.07 -1.55 15.77
N PRO A 282 20.03 -0.73 15.28
CA PRO A 282 19.93 0.72 15.36
C PRO A 282 18.67 1.24 14.66
N TRP A 283 17.92 2.11 15.33
CA TRP A 283 16.68 2.67 14.77
C TRP A 283 16.95 3.54 13.54
N GLU A 284 18.08 4.24 13.54
CA GLU A 284 18.55 5.09 12.45
C GLU A 284 18.96 4.32 11.18
N ASP A 285 18.95 2.98 11.21
CA ASP A 285 19.19 2.14 10.03
C ASP A 285 17.89 1.75 9.31
N PHE A 286 16.73 2.15 9.84
CA PHE A 286 15.43 1.95 9.20
C PHE A 286 15.08 3.08 8.24
N ALA A 287 14.66 2.73 7.02
CA ALA A 287 13.88 3.61 6.18
C ALA A 287 12.41 3.61 6.64
N LEU A 288 11.92 4.75 7.12
CA LEU A 288 10.53 4.92 7.56
C LEU A 288 9.62 5.23 6.36
N ILE A 289 9.08 4.19 5.74
CA ILE A 289 8.19 4.30 4.59
C ILE A 289 6.76 4.64 5.04
N SER A 290 6.43 5.93 4.97
CA SER A 290 5.07 6.44 5.20
C SER A 290 4.73 7.56 4.20
N PRO A 291 4.19 7.20 3.01
CA PRO A 291 3.86 8.14 1.93
C PRO A 291 2.97 9.31 2.37
N ASP A 292 2.11 9.11 3.37
CA ASP A 292 1.21 10.16 3.85
C ASP A 292 1.93 11.45 4.33
N TYR A 293 3.22 11.39 4.68
CA TYR A 293 4.01 12.57 5.05
C TYR A 293 4.38 13.46 3.86
N TRP A 294 4.31 12.95 2.64
CA TRP A 294 4.57 13.70 1.41
C TRP A 294 3.45 14.71 1.11
N ARG A 295 2.20 14.46 1.53
CA ARG A 295 1.03 15.27 1.14
C ARG A 295 1.20 16.76 1.41
N LYS A 296 1.74 17.14 2.57
CA LYS A 296 1.97 18.55 2.94
C LYS A 296 3.15 19.19 2.19
N PHE A 297 4.01 18.39 1.57
CA PHE A 297 5.02 18.86 0.62
C PHE A 297 4.40 19.08 -0.77
N LEU A 298 3.45 18.22 -1.15
CA LEU A 298 2.77 18.25 -2.45
C LEU A 298 1.74 19.39 -2.56
N LEU A 299 1.09 19.73 -1.45
CA LEU A 299 0.06 20.77 -1.38
C LEU A 299 0.12 21.54 -0.06
N ASN A 300 0.13 22.87 -0.13
CA ASN A 300 -0.04 23.72 1.03
C ASN A 300 -1.53 23.74 1.46
N TYR A 301 -1.86 23.10 2.57
CA TYR A 301 -3.26 23.00 3.02
C TYR A 301 -3.87 24.36 3.35
N ALA A 302 -3.06 25.33 3.78
CA ALA A 302 -3.55 26.69 4.08
C ALA A 302 -4.04 27.44 2.83
N SER A 303 -3.62 27.03 1.62
CA SER A 303 -4.08 27.66 0.38
C SER A 303 -5.51 27.27 0.00
N MET A 304 -6.17 26.37 0.75
CA MET A 304 -7.48 25.82 0.39
C MET A 304 -8.67 26.64 0.92
N GLY A 305 -8.43 27.63 1.80
CA GLY A 305 -9.51 28.45 2.35
C GLY A 305 -10.62 27.61 3.00
N GLU A 306 -11.87 27.83 2.61
CA GLU A 306 -13.04 27.11 3.14
C GLU A 306 -13.02 25.60 2.84
N ASP A 307 -12.24 25.17 1.83
CA ASP A 307 -12.12 23.77 1.39
C ASP A 307 -10.98 23.00 2.04
N TYR A 308 -10.38 23.53 3.11
CA TYR A 308 -9.22 22.93 3.78
C TYR A 308 -9.39 21.45 4.13
N LYS A 309 -10.61 21.00 4.40
CA LYS A 309 -10.89 19.60 4.74
C LYS A 309 -10.68 18.64 3.57
N PHE A 310 -10.80 19.12 2.33
CA PHE A 310 -10.55 18.32 1.11
C PHE A 310 -9.06 18.26 0.74
N ALA A 311 -8.18 19.04 1.37
CA ALA A 311 -6.78 19.16 0.97
C ALA A 311 -6.04 17.81 0.90
N ALA A 312 -6.33 16.90 1.82
CA ALA A 312 -5.78 15.55 1.78
C ALA A 312 -6.26 14.76 0.55
N MET A 313 -7.53 14.85 0.17
CA MET A 313 -8.08 14.15 -0.99
C MET A 313 -7.47 14.66 -2.31
N LEU A 314 -7.19 15.96 -2.41
CA LEU A 314 -6.58 16.58 -3.60
C LEU A 314 -5.14 16.11 -3.89
N THR A 315 -4.49 15.44 -2.93
CA THR A 315 -3.15 14.83 -3.11
C THR A 315 -3.23 13.32 -3.33
N GLY A 316 -4.41 12.71 -3.28
CA GLY A 316 -4.59 11.24 -3.27
C GLY A 316 -4.05 10.55 -4.52
N GLN A 317 -4.44 11.02 -5.71
CA GLN A 317 -4.03 10.43 -6.98
C GLN A 317 -2.51 10.56 -7.21
N GLU A 318 -1.94 11.72 -6.89
CA GLU A 318 -0.50 11.93 -6.98
C GLU A 318 0.28 11.04 -6.02
N LEU A 319 -0.21 10.89 -4.78
CA LEU A 319 0.44 10.05 -3.78
C LEU A 319 0.52 8.59 -4.24
N GLU A 320 -0.53 8.08 -4.88
CA GLU A 320 -0.53 6.73 -5.45
C GLU A 320 0.55 6.56 -6.54
N ILE A 321 0.72 7.58 -7.40
CA ILE A 321 1.76 7.59 -8.43
C ILE A 321 3.15 7.57 -7.80
N ILE A 322 3.40 8.38 -6.77
CA ILE A 322 4.72 8.41 -6.10
C ILE A 322 4.99 7.11 -5.34
N ASP A 323 3.99 6.52 -4.68
CA ASP A 323 4.15 5.23 -3.97
C ASP A 323 4.47 4.08 -4.95
N LYS A 324 3.85 4.05 -6.15
CA LYS A 324 4.22 3.10 -7.21
C LYS A 324 5.67 3.27 -7.66
N LYS A 325 6.15 4.50 -7.79
CA LYS A 325 7.55 4.79 -8.14
C LYS A 325 8.52 4.35 -7.04
N LEU A 326 8.16 4.55 -5.76
CA LEU A 326 8.92 4.02 -4.63
C LEU A 326 9.03 2.49 -4.70
N ASP A 327 7.94 1.77 -4.98
CA ASP A 327 7.97 0.31 -5.09
C ASP A 327 8.93 -0.17 -6.19
N LEU A 328 8.90 0.48 -7.36
CA LEU A 328 9.81 0.14 -8.46
C LEU A 328 11.28 0.37 -8.08
N LEU A 329 11.58 1.48 -7.40
CA LEU A 329 12.93 1.75 -6.90
C LEU A 329 13.37 0.70 -5.86
N MET A 330 12.48 0.31 -4.95
CA MET A 330 12.78 -0.71 -3.95
C MET A 330 12.98 -2.09 -4.59
N GLU A 331 12.25 -2.44 -5.64
CA GLU A 331 12.48 -3.66 -6.41
C GLU A 331 13.85 -3.68 -7.10
N GLU A 332 14.25 -2.56 -7.70
CA GLU A 332 15.58 -2.41 -8.32
C GLU A 332 16.71 -2.54 -7.28
N ARG A 333 16.54 -1.91 -6.12
CA ARG A 333 17.48 -2.04 -4.99
C ARG A 333 17.55 -3.44 -4.43
N ALA A 334 16.41 -4.14 -4.35
CA ALA A 334 16.38 -5.53 -3.94
C ALA A 334 17.20 -6.43 -4.87
N GLY A 335 17.02 -6.27 -6.18
CA GLY A 335 17.75 -7.02 -7.20
C GLY A 335 19.26 -6.82 -7.12
N SER A 336 19.69 -5.66 -6.62
CA SER A 336 21.11 -5.31 -6.43
C SER A 336 21.63 -5.56 -5.02
N GLN A 337 20.86 -6.26 -4.16
CA GLN A 337 21.18 -6.49 -2.74
C GLN A 337 21.47 -5.21 -1.94
N ASN A 338 20.82 -4.09 -2.32
CA ASN A 338 21.05 -2.76 -1.75
C ASN A 338 19.83 -2.23 -0.99
N ILE A 339 19.33 -2.96 0.02
CA ILE A 339 18.16 -2.56 0.81
C ILE A 339 18.57 -2.28 2.27
N PRO A 340 18.09 -1.19 2.89
CA PRO A 340 18.19 -0.98 4.34
C PRO A 340 17.19 -1.83 5.14
N HIS A 341 17.13 -1.62 6.45
CA HIS A 341 15.96 -2.07 7.22
C HIS A 341 14.75 -1.22 6.83
N LEU A 342 13.54 -1.79 6.83
CA LEU A 342 12.33 -1.05 6.43
C LEU A 342 11.28 -1.07 7.54
N LEU A 343 10.76 0.10 7.85
CA LEU A 343 9.53 0.27 8.62
C LEU A 343 8.44 0.74 7.67
N ILE A 344 7.39 -0.05 7.49
CA ILE A 344 6.34 0.20 6.50
C ILE A 344 5.05 0.54 7.24
N ASP A 345 4.64 1.81 7.14
CA ASP A 345 3.35 2.34 7.63
C ASP A 345 2.59 2.94 6.44
N ARG A 346 2.12 2.05 5.55
CA ARG A 346 1.30 2.43 4.39
C ARG A 346 0.00 1.65 4.37
N PHE A 347 -1.07 2.33 4.02
CA PHE A 347 -2.35 1.71 3.71
C PHE A 347 -2.55 1.71 2.20
N ARG A 348 -2.66 0.53 1.59
CA ARG A 348 -3.15 0.35 0.22
C ARG A 348 -4.14 -0.79 0.16
N PHE A 349 -5.12 -0.69 -0.72
CA PHE A 349 -6.12 -1.74 -0.91
C PHE A 349 -5.48 -3.06 -1.38
N ASP A 350 -4.58 -2.99 -2.36
CA ASP A 350 -3.80 -4.14 -2.83
C ASP A 350 -2.69 -4.59 -1.85
N SER A 351 -2.46 -3.88 -0.74
CA SER A 351 -1.47 -4.30 0.25
C SER A 351 -1.91 -5.51 1.08
N PHE A 352 -3.11 -6.03 0.80
CA PHE A 352 -3.65 -7.28 1.29
C PHE A 352 -3.74 -8.36 0.20
N ASP A 353 -3.51 -8.01 -1.06
CA ASP A 353 -3.48 -8.94 -2.18
C ASP A 353 -2.09 -9.58 -2.25
N VAL A 354 -2.01 -10.83 -1.77
CA VAL A 354 -0.79 -11.62 -1.82
C VAL A 354 -0.88 -12.59 -2.99
N ALA A 355 0.04 -12.47 -3.94
CA ALA A 355 0.31 -13.58 -4.82
C ALA A 355 1.15 -14.61 -4.05
N PRO A 356 0.76 -15.89 -4.02
CA PRO A 356 1.55 -16.91 -3.34
C PRO A 356 2.95 -17.02 -3.98
N ASP A 357 3.99 -17.27 -3.17
CA ASP A 357 5.38 -17.49 -3.62
C ASP A 357 5.52 -18.61 -4.68
N GLN A 358 4.46 -19.40 -4.90
CA GLN A 358 4.40 -20.51 -5.87
C GLN A 358 3.82 -20.13 -7.24
N ASP A 359 3.41 -18.88 -7.47
CA ASP A 359 2.97 -18.42 -8.79
C ASP A 359 4.05 -17.55 -9.46
N PRO A 360 4.96 -18.14 -10.27
CA PRO A 360 6.04 -17.41 -10.94
C PRO A 360 5.55 -16.33 -11.92
N GLY A 361 4.25 -16.31 -12.28
CA GLY A 361 3.65 -15.28 -13.13
C GLY A 361 3.08 -14.07 -12.37
N ARG A 362 2.83 -14.18 -11.06
CA ARG A 362 2.18 -13.14 -10.26
C ARG A 362 3.13 -12.70 -9.13
N LYS A 363 3.94 -11.67 -9.38
CA LYS A 363 4.84 -11.13 -8.34
C LYS A 363 4.01 -10.47 -7.23
N SER A 364 4.13 -10.95 -5.98
CA SER A 364 3.61 -10.27 -4.80
C SER A 364 4.12 -8.83 -4.77
N GLN A 365 3.25 -7.82 -4.68
CA GLN A 365 3.65 -6.40 -4.70
C GLN A 365 4.16 -5.89 -3.35
N LEU A 366 4.20 -6.74 -2.32
CA LEU A 366 4.60 -6.34 -0.99
C LEU A 366 6.11 -6.23 -0.86
N LEU A 367 6.59 -5.09 -0.36
CA LEU A 367 8.01 -4.88 -0.07
C LEU A 367 8.57 -5.93 0.92
N THR A 368 7.74 -6.45 1.82
CA THR A 368 8.11 -7.51 2.78
C THR A 368 8.65 -8.78 2.10
N ARG A 369 8.40 -8.96 0.79
CA ARG A 369 8.99 -10.06 0.01
C ARG A 369 10.53 -10.03 -0.02
N PHE A 370 11.13 -8.88 0.25
CA PHE A 370 12.58 -8.69 0.27
C PHE A 370 13.21 -8.79 1.66
N GLY A 371 12.40 -8.91 2.72
CA GLY A 371 12.88 -9.07 4.08
C GLY A 371 13.41 -10.48 4.34
N HIS A 372 14.50 -10.57 5.11
CA HIS A 372 14.96 -11.84 5.68
C HIS A 372 14.12 -12.19 6.91
N THR A 373 13.94 -11.21 7.80
CA THR A 373 13.08 -11.31 8.98
C THR A 373 12.01 -10.24 8.89
N VAL A 374 10.75 -10.64 9.09
CA VAL A 374 9.60 -9.74 8.98
C VAL A 374 8.79 -9.79 10.27
N TYR A 375 8.52 -8.62 10.84
CA TYR A 375 7.58 -8.42 11.95
C TYR A 375 6.30 -7.81 11.39
N LEU A 376 5.21 -8.57 11.41
CA LEU A 376 3.89 -8.13 10.97
C LEU A 376 2.98 -7.87 12.18
N SER A 377 2.62 -6.62 12.39
CA SER A 377 1.68 -6.24 13.45
C SER A 377 0.31 -5.92 12.84
N PHE A 378 -0.74 -6.58 13.34
CA PHE A 378 -2.13 -6.38 12.94
C PHE A 378 -2.89 -5.63 14.03
N ILE A 379 -3.24 -4.38 13.76
CA ILE A 379 -3.99 -3.55 14.71
C ILE A 379 -5.49 -3.80 14.52
N ILE A 380 -6.13 -4.30 15.58
CA ILE A 380 -7.57 -4.51 15.69
C ILE A 380 -8.15 -3.31 16.46
N THR A 381 -8.86 -2.45 15.76
CA THR A 381 -9.52 -1.26 16.32
C THR A 381 -11.00 -1.29 15.99
N PRO A 382 -11.90 -1.06 16.96
CA PRO A 382 -13.32 -0.91 16.69
C PRO A 382 -13.58 0.13 15.58
N PRO A 383 -14.38 -0.17 14.54
CA PRO A 383 -14.56 0.74 13.42
C PRO A 383 -15.13 2.12 13.84
N ALA A 384 -15.98 2.17 14.87
CA ALA A 384 -16.47 3.43 15.44
C ALA A 384 -15.35 4.31 16.01
N ASP A 385 -14.34 3.70 16.65
CA ASP A 385 -13.20 4.43 17.21
C ASP A 385 -12.32 5.01 16.11
N THR A 386 -12.23 4.34 14.95
CA THR A 386 -11.48 4.88 13.81
C THR A 386 -12.07 6.19 13.29
N VAL A 387 -13.41 6.37 13.38
CA VAL A 387 -14.11 7.62 13.03
C VAL A 387 -13.72 8.73 14.00
N SER A 388 -13.86 8.48 15.30
CA SER A 388 -13.49 9.43 16.35
C SER A 388 -12.02 9.84 16.29
N ARG A 389 -11.11 8.86 16.11
CA ARG A 389 -9.66 9.10 16.02
C ARG A 389 -9.28 9.88 14.76
N ALA A 390 -9.93 9.60 13.62
CA ALA A 390 -9.70 10.34 12.39
C ALA A 390 -10.10 11.81 12.54
N TRP A 391 -11.20 12.10 13.24
CA TRP A 391 -11.62 13.47 13.52
C TRP A 391 -10.62 14.22 14.39
N SER A 392 -10.19 13.64 15.51
CA SER A 392 -9.15 14.23 16.37
C SER A 392 -7.87 14.51 15.59
N ARG A 393 -7.45 13.57 14.73
CA ARG A 393 -6.30 13.75 13.84
C ARG A 393 -6.52 14.84 12.80
N GLY A 394 -7.74 14.98 12.27
CA GLY A 394 -8.13 16.05 11.36
C GLY A 394 -7.97 17.41 12.00
N LEU A 395 -8.40 17.57 13.25
CA LEU A 395 -8.24 18.80 14.02
C LEU A 395 -6.77 19.16 14.28
N GLN A 396 -5.92 18.17 14.60
CA GLN A 396 -4.50 18.39 14.88
C GLN A 396 -3.69 18.68 13.61
N THR A 397 -3.91 17.88 12.57
CA THR A 397 -3.01 17.84 11.41
C THR A 397 -3.59 18.48 10.16
N GLY A 398 -4.87 18.81 10.14
CA GLY A 398 -5.62 19.25 8.95
C GLY A 398 -6.01 18.11 8.01
N ARG A 399 -5.78 16.84 8.40
CA ARG A 399 -6.07 15.66 7.56
C ARG A 399 -7.43 15.07 7.91
N TYR A 400 -8.48 15.60 7.29
CA TYR A 400 -9.84 15.09 7.44
C TYR A 400 -10.09 13.89 6.50
N LYS A 401 -11.05 13.04 6.87
CA LYS A 401 -11.57 11.93 6.06
C LYS A 401 -13.08 11.81 6.22
N ALA A 402 -13.77 11.42 5.16
CA ALA A 402 -15.20 11.12 5.23
C ALA A 402 -15.46 9.88 6.10
N VAL A 403 -16.64 9.83 6.73
CA VAL A 403 -17.03 8.70 7.60
C VAL A 403 -17.14 7.42 6.77
N GLU A 404 -17.83 7.50 5.63
CA GLU A 404 -18.00 6.40 4.67
C GLU A 404 -16.65 5.80 4.26
N ASP A 405 -15.68 6.63 3.89
CA ASP A 405 -14.31 6.19 3.56
C ASP A 405 -13.65 5.44 4.72
N LEU A 406 -13.79 5.94 5.95
CA LEU A 406 -13.19 5.29 7.13
C LEU A 406 -13.82 3.92 7.38
N LEU A 407 -15.14 3.82 7.31
CA LEU A 407 -15.86 2.56 7.49
C LEU A 407 -15.58 1.58 6.36
N TYR A 408 -15.51 2.04 5.12
CA TYR A 408 -15.11 1.22 3.97
C TYR A 408 -13.67 0.70 4.12
N HIS A 409 -12.71 1.54 4.54
CA HIS A 409 -11.34 1.10 4.83
C HIS A 409 -11.27 0.04 5.94
N ASN A 410 -12.18 0.04 6.91
CA ASN A 410 -12.26 -1.01 7.92
C ASN A 410 -12.67 -2.35 7.28
N ILE A 411 -13.74 -2.34 6.48
CA ILE A 411 -14.21 -3.54 5.76
C ILE A 411 -13.06 -4.16 4.96
N GLU A 412 -12.36 -3.35 4.16
CA GLU A 412 -11.27 -3.80 3.32
C GLU A 412 -10.08 -4.33 4.14
N ALA A 413 -9.70 -3.64 5.21
CA ALA A 413 -8.64 -4.11 6.10
C ALA A 413 -8.98 -5.47 6.72
N TYR A 414 -10.17 -5.62 7.31
CA TYR A 414 -10.54 -6.86 8.01
C TYR A 414 -10.84 -8.03 7.05
N ARG A 415 -11.27 -7.76 5.83
CA ARG A 415 -11.34 -8.78 4.76
C ARG A 415 -9.94 -9.22 4.31
N GLY A 416 -9.00 -8.28 4.22
CA GLY A 416 -7.64 -8.52 3.73
C GLY A 416 -6.68 -9.16 4.73
N ILE A 417 -6.81 -8.85 6.03
CA ILE A 417 -5.91 -9.33 7.09
C ILE A 417 -5.76 -10.87 7.09
N PRO A 418 -6.85 -11.68 7.05
CA PRO A 418 -6.72 -13.13 7.02
C PRO A 418 -5.90 -13.64 5.82
N ASN A 419 -6.17 -13.11 4.63
CA ASN A 419 -5.48 -13.52 3.39
C ASN A 419 -3.98 -13.22 3.48
N LEU A 420 -3.64 -12.01 3.95
CA LEU A 420 -2.25 -11.61 4.16
C LEU A 420 -1.57 -12.47 5.23
N PHE A 421 -2.24 -12.72 6.35
CA PHE A 421 -1.69 -13.52 7.45
C PHE A 421 -1.37 -14.94 6.98
N PHE A 422 -2.36 -15.68 6.46
CA PHE A 422 -2.19 -17.08 6.09
C PHE A 422 -1.23 -17.29 4.92
N SER A 423 -1.17 -16.37 3.96
CA SER A 423 -0.20 -16.42 2.86
C SER A 423 1.24 -16.16 3.33
N THR A 424 1.43 -15.35 4.37
CA THR A 424 2.78 -14.98 4.84
C THR A 424 3.37 -16.05 5.76
N ILE A 425 2.58 -16.62 6.68
CA ILE A 425 3.09 -17.60 7.66
C ILE A 425 3.58 -18.92 7.03
N GLY A 426 3.15 -19.22 5.80
CA GLY A 426 3.58 -20.39 5.05
C GLY A 426 4.98 -20.26 4.43
N SER A 427 5.61 -19.08 4.50
CA SER A 427 6.94 -18.88 3.92
C SER A 427 7.98 -19.75 4.60
N THR A 428 8.77 -20.47 3.78
CA THR A 428 9.91 -21.29 4.23
C THR A 428 11.26 -20.60 4.08
N SER A 429 11.28 -19.48 3.35
CA SER A 429 12.50 -18.70 3.06
C SER A 429 12.71 -17.52 4.00
N LYS A 430 11.74 -17.23 4.88
CA LYS A 430 11.73 -16.05 5.75
C LYS A 430 11.32 -16.39 7.17
N ASN A 431 11.88 -15.65 8.12
CA ASN A 431 11.45 -15.67 9.51
C ASN A 431 10.32 -14.65 9.69
N ILE A 432 9.11 -15.10 9.93
CA ILE A 432 7.92 -14.25 10.03
C ILE A 432 7.45 -14.26 11.47
N HIS A 433 7.70 -13.16 12.20
CA HIS A 433 7.01 -12.89 13.44
C HIS A 433 5.72 -12.13 13.15
N PHE A 434 4.64 -12.49 13.82
CA PHE A 434 3.39 -11.75 13.72
C PHE A 434 2.78 -11.49 15.10
N GLU A 435 1.97 -10.44 15.18
CA GLU A 435 1.26 -10.07 16.38
C GLU A 435 -0.08 -9.39 16.06
N PHE A 436 -1.14 -9.82 16.71
CA PHE A 436 -2.45 -9.19 16.70
C PHE A 436 -2.59 -8.34 17.96
N LEU A 437 -2.96 -7.08 17.77
CA LEU A 437 -2.98 -6.05 18.80
C LEU A 437 -4.39 -5.46 18.92
N ASP A 438 -5.03 -5.62 20.08
CA ASP A 438 -6.29 -4.94 20.39
C ASP A 438 -6.02 -3.50 20.80
N ASN A 439 -6.55 -2.58 20.01
CA ASN A 439 -6.43 -1.16 20.20
C ASN A 439 -7.78 -0.51 20.57
N SER A 440 -8.65 -1.25 21.25
CA SER A 440 -9.84 -0.75 21.97
C SER A 440 -9.51 0.06 23.23
N VAL A 441 -8.23 0.38 23.45
CA VAL A 441 -7.72 1.14 24.59
C VAL A 441 -7.87 2.66 24.40
N ALA A 442 -7.77 3.40 25.50
CA ALA A 442 -7.77 4.85 25.48
C ALA A 442 -6.58 5.42 24.67
N PHE A 443 -6.75 6.62 24.10
CA PHE A 443 -5.69 7.27 23.34
C PHE A 443 -4.42 7.45 24.18
N GLY A 444 -3.27 7.09 23.63
CA GLY A 444 -1.97 7.13 24.30
C GLY A 444 -1.64 5.89 25.15
N GLN A 445 -2.60 4.99 25.35
CA GLN A 445 -2.34 3.71 25.99
C GLN A 445 -1.77 2.70 24.98
N LYS A 446 -0.98 1.78 25.52
CA LYS A 446 -0.39 0.68 24.76
C LYS A 446 -1.47 -0.33 24.37
N PRO A 447 -1.57 -0.76 23.10
CA PRO A 447 -2.53 -1.79 22.70
C PRO A 447 -2.20 -3.13 23.37
N LYS A 448 -3.19 -3.99 23.53
CA LYS A 448 -3.05 -5.30 24.19
C LYS A 448 -2.67 -6.38 23.17
N THR A 449 -1.76 -7.27 23.53
CA THR A 449 -1.42 -8.44 22.72
C THR A 449 -2.57 -9.45 22.77
N VAL A 450 -3.18 -9.70 21.61
CA VAL A 450 -4.28 -10.69 21.46
C VAL A 450 -3.72 -12.06 21.12
N ALA A 451 -2.78 -12.08 20.18
CA ALA A 451 -2.09 -13.28 19.75
C ALA A 451 -0.76 -12.91 19.10
N TYR A 452 0.22 -13.80 19.11
CA TYR A 452 1.51 -13.61 18.46
C TYR A 452 2.12 -14.94 18.06
N GLY A 453 3.20 -14.93 17.30
CA GLY A 453 3.92 -16.16 17.00
C GLY A 453 4.91 -16.04 15.86
N TRP A 454 5.44 -17.21 15.48
CA TRP A 454 6.45 -17.36 14.44
C TRP A 454 6.00 -18.35 13.39
N ASN A 455 5.96 -17.93 12.12
CA ASN A 455 5.54 -18.74 10.98
C ASN A 455 4.28 -19.56 11.33
N ARG A 456 4.38 -20.90 11.42
CA ARG A 456 3.23 -21.80 11.66
C ARG A 456 2.99 -22.13 13.14
N SER A 457 3.54 -21.35 14.07
CA SER A 457 3.31 -21.46 15.51
C SER A 457 2.69 -20.17 16.05
N MET A 458 1.60 -20.29 16.80
CA MET A 458 0.80 -19.16 17.29
C MET A 458 0.42 -19.36 18.76
N THR A 459 0.59 -18.32 19.56
CA THR A 459 0.06 -18.23 20.92
C THR A 459 -1.10 -17.24 20.94
N ILE A 460 -2.25 -17.64 21.48
CA ILE A 460 -3.45 -16.80 21.63
C ILE A 460 -3.67 -16.52 23.11
N LEU A 461 -3.73 -15.23 23.44
CA LEU A 461 -3.93 -14.70 24.79
C LEU A 461 -5.39 -14.27 25.03
N ASP A 462 -6.06 -13.80 23.96
CA ASP A 462 -7.47 -13.40 24.02
C ASP A 462 -8.23 -13.93 22.80
N LEU A 463 -8.95 -15.04 23.00
CA LEU A 463 -9.80 -15.64 21.97
C LEU A 463 -10.92 -14.70 21.53
N GLY A 464 -11.51 -13.94 22.48
CA GLY A 464 -12.62 -13.05 22.21
C GLY A 464 -12.20 -11.87 21.34
N ALA A 465 -11.10 -11.20 21.68
CA ALA A 465 -10.58 -10.11 20.88
C ALA A 465 -10.17 -10.56 19.45
N LEU A 466 -9.68 -11.80 19.30
CA LEU A 466 -9.33 -12.32 17.97
C LEU A 466 -10.55 -12.49 17.05
N THR A 467 -11.74 -12.77 17.59
CA THR A 467 -12.99 -12.82 16.81
C THR A 467 -13.36 -11.48 16.17
N ASN A 468 -12.86 -10.37 16.70
CA ASN A 468 -13.14 -9.05 16.15
C ASN A 468 -12.63 -8.88 14.71
N VAL A 469 -11.62 -9.67 14.29
CA VAL A 469 -11.17 -9.72 12.89
C VAL A 469 -12.32 -10.08 11.95
N ASP A 470 -13.26 -10.93 12.36
CA ASP A 470 -14.46 -11.22 11.58
C ASP A 470 -15.57 -10.22 11.81
N ARG A 471 -15.83 -9.86 13.08
CA ARG A 471 -16.95 -8.96 13.44
C ARG A 471 -16.83 -7.63 12.70
N PHE A 472 -15.63 -7.10 12.58
CA PHE A 472 -15.38 -5.80 11.95
C PHE A 472 -15.37 -5.83 10.41
N LYS A 473 -15.65 -6.99 9.78
CA LYS A 473 -15.95 -7.09 8.34
C LYS A 473 -17.38 -6.62 8.02
N ASN A 474 -18.29 -6.67 9.00
CA ASN A 474 -19.72 -6.43 8.83
C ASN A 474 -20.12 -5.05 9.35
N VAL A 475 -19.69 -4.02 8.62
CA VAL A 475 -19.88 -2.61 8.98
C VAL A 475 -20.91 -1.94 8.06
N ASN A 476 -21.80 -1.15 8.65
CA ASN A 476 -22.71 -0.26 7.94
C ASN A 476 -22.00 1.05 7.58
N ILE A 477 -21.64 1.21 6.29
CA ILE A 477 -20.93 2.42 5.81
C ILE A 477 -21.77 3.70 5.91
N ALA A 478 -23.10 3.59 5.99
CA ALA A 478 -24.03 4.71 6.12
C ALA A 478 -24.31 5.09 7.59
N ALA A 479 -23.55 4.55 8.55
CA ALA A 479 -23.71 4.83 9.96
C ALA A 479 -23.46 6.32 10.27
N GLN A 480 -24.37 6.92 11.04
CA GLN A 480 -24.30 8.31 11.50
C GLN A 480 -23.96 8.42 13.00
N ALA A 481 -23.88 7.28 13.68
CA ALA A 481 -23.54 7.20 15.10
C ALA A 481 -22.80 5.88 15.41
N PRO A 482 -22.03 5.81 16.52
CA PRO A 482 -21.22 4.65 16.89
C PRO A 482 -21.98 3.33 16.99
N ASP A 483 -23.21 3.36 17.51
CA ASP A 483 -24.07 2.21 17.75
C ASP A 483 -24.65 1.62 16.46
N GLN A 484 -24.64 2.37 15.36
CA GLN A 484 -25.13 1.96 14.05
C GLN A 484 -24.08 1.28 13.17
N VAL A 485 -22.82 1.25 13.63
CA VAL A 485 -21.66 0.84 12.82
C VAL A 485 -21.66 -0.64 12.53
N LEU A 486 -21.96 -1.49 13.51
CA LEU A 486 -21.99 -2.94 13.33
C LEU A 486 -23.40 -3.37 12.93
N ILE A 487 -23.52 -4.10 11.82
CA ILE A 487 -24.83 -4.54 11.29
C ILE A 487 -25.49 -5.56 12.23
N ASP A 488 -24.68 -6.46 12.80
CA ASP A 488 -25.12 -7.43 13.80
C ASP A 488 -24.03 -7.56 14.89
N PRO A 489 -24.10 -6.74 15.95
CA PRO A 489 -23.04 -6.71 16.96
C PRO A 489 -23.00 -7.96 17.84
N THR A 490 -24.09 -8.75 17.89
CA THR A 490 -24.22 -9.93 18.76
C THR A 490 -24.05 -11.26 18.01
N ALA A 491 -24.04 -11.25 16.68
CA ALA A 491 -23.76 -12.44 15.89
C ALA A 491 -22.40 -13.07 16.24
N PRO A 492 -22.35 -14.41 16.44
CA PRO A 492 -21.10 -15.13 16.62
C PRO A 492 -20.27 -15.08 15.33
N ALA A 493 -19.00 -14.71 15.45
CA ALA A 493 -18.09 -14.55 14.32
C ALA A 493 -16.76 -15.27 14.60
N TYR A 494 -16.71 -16.56 14.28
CA TYR A 494 -15.58 -17.44 14.60
C TYR A 494 -14.77 -17.90 13.37
N GLY A 495 -15.04 -17.37 12.19
CA GLY A 495 -14.45 -17.84 10.93
C GLY A 495 -12.92 -17.74 10.88
N PHE A 496 -12.35 -16.59 11.25
CA PHE A 496 -10.92 -16.37 11.34
C PHE A 496 -10.29 -17.23 12.43
N LEU A 497 -10.91 -17.29 13.61
CA LEU A 497 -10.44 -18.14 14.71
C LEU A 497 -10.37 -19.62 14.29
N LYS A 498 -11.43 -20.16 13.67
CA LYS A 498 -11.42 -21.52 13.11
C LYS A 498 -10.33 -21.69 12.07
N SER A 499 -10.18 -20.72 11.16
CA SER A 499 -9.13 -20.75 10.14
C SER A 499 -7.73 -20.81 10.73
N CYS A 500 -7.48 -20.19 11.90
CA CYS A 500 -6.20 -20.32 12.60
C CYS A 500 -5.94 -21.78 13.01
N PHE A 501 -6.93 -22.48 13.56
CA PHE A 501 -6.79 -23.90 13.92
C PHE A 501 -6.70 -24.83 12.71
N ASP A 502 -7.27 -24.44 11.57
CA ASP A 502 -7.18 -25.20 10.32
C ASP A 502 -5.81 -25.06 9.63
N HIS A 503 -5.21 -23.86 9.68
CA HIS A 503 -4.03 -23.53 8.86
C HIS A 503 -2.73 -23.35 9.64
N VAL A 504 -2.76 -23.08 10.95
CA VAL A 504 -1.57 -22.97 11.80
C VAL A 504 -1.22 -24.35 12.36
N ALA A 505 0.05 -24.73 12.32
CA ALA A 505 0.46 -26.08 12.70
C ALA A 505 0.42 -26.29 14.22
N GLU A 506 0.78 -25.26 14.97
CA GLU A 506 0.86 -25.27 16.44
C GLU A 506 0.14 -24.05 16.99
N VAL A 507 -0.86 -24.27 17.84
CA VAL A 507 -1.62 -23.21 18.52
C VAL A 507 -1.59 -23.45 20.03
N THR A 508 -1.07 -22.48 20.76
CA THR A 508 -1.04 -22.46 22.23
C THR A 508 -2.07 -21.47 22.74
N LEU A 509 -2.88 -21.87 23.71
CA LEU A 509 -3.84 -21.02 24.40
C LEU A 509 -3.35 -20.73 25.82
N ALA A 510 -3.27 -19.45 26.17
CA ALA A 510 -2.83 -19.03 27.49
C ALA A 510 -3.71 -17.91 28.06
N CYS A 511 -3.81 -17.86 29.39
CA CYS A 511 -4.54 -16.82 30.11
C CYS A 511 -3.69 -16.24 31.26
N PRO A 512 -3.97 -15.00 31.70
CA PRO A 512 -3.29 -14.41 32.85
C PRO A 512 -3.56 -15.17 34.16
N GLN A 513 -2.50 -15.45 34.93
CA GLN A 513 -2.58 -15.94 36.30
C GLN A 513 -1.54 -15.21 37.17
N GLY A 514 -1.98 -14.15 37.85
CA GLY A 514 -1.06 -13.26 38.58
C GLY A 514 -0.08 -12.59 37.61
N ASP A 515 1.22 -12.67 37.91
CA ASP A 515 2.30 -12.13 37.07
C ASP A 515 2.77 -13.10 35.97
N HIS A 516 2.08 -14.23 35.80
CA HIS A 516 2.43 -15.27 34.82
C HIS A 516 1.32 -15.46 33.79
N MET A 517 1.64 -16.08 32.66
CA MET A 517 0.65 -16.57 31.69
C MET A 517 0.62 -18.08 31.72
N ARG A 518 -0.50 -18.64 32.16
CA ARG A 518 -0.70 -20.09 32.26
C ARG A 518 -1.27 -20.62 30.95
N VAL A 519 -0.64 -21.65 30.41
CA VAL A 519 -1.13 -22.38 29.25
C VAL A 519 -2.26 -23.28 29.72
N PHE A 520 -3.40 -23.19 29.03
CA PHE A 520 -4.56 -24.02 29.31
C PHE A 520 -4.89 -24.98 28.16
N GLY A 521 -4.37 -24.75 26.95
CA GLY A 521 -4.57 -25.63 25.81
C GLY A 521 -3.41 -25.60 24.83
N GLU A 522 -3.06 -26.75 24.25
CA GLU A 522 -2.18 -26.81 23.08
C GLU A 522 -2.80 -27.68 22.00
N PHE A 523 -2.73 -27.19 20.78
CA PHE A 523 -3.20 -27.84 19.57
C PHE A 523 -2.04 -27.99 18.61
N ARG A 524 -1.77 -29.22 18.15
CA ARG A 524 -0.68 -29.52 17.23
C ARG A 524 -1.18 -30.42 16.11
N THR A 525 -0.93 -30.02 14.87
CA THR A 525 -1.20 -30.79 13.66
C THR A 525 -2.62 -31.41 13.62
N GLY A 526 -3.65 -30.60 13.88
CA GLY A 526 -5.05 -31.04 13.79
C GLY A 526 -5.64 -31.68 15.06
N ARG A 527 -4.88 -31.78 16.17
CA ARG A 527 -5.35 -32.39 17.42
C ARG A 527 -4.91 -31.62 18.66
N TRP A 528 -5.76 -31.67 19.69
CA TRP A 528 -5.42 -31.20 21.03
C TRP A 528 -4.44 -32.17 21.70
N VAL A 529 -3.36 -31.63 22.25
CA VAL A 529 -2.30 -32.41 22.93
C VAL A 529 -2.12 -32.01 24.39
N TYR A 530 -2.63 -30.85 24.80
CA TYR A 530 -2.62 -30.37 26.17
C TYR A 530 -3.96 -29.73 26.52
N LYS A 531 -4.42 -29.95 27.76
CA LYS A 531 -5.63 -29.36 28.33
C LYS A 531 -5.48 -29.21 29.84
N ASP A 532 -5.74 -28.01 30.34
CA ASP A 532 -5.78 -27.68 31.77
C ASP A 532 -6.94 -26.72 32.06
N GLU A 533 -8.13 -27.28 32.29
CA GLU A 533 -9.33 -26.48 32.60
C GLU A 533 -9.25 -25.78 33.95
N SER A 534 -8.34 -26.18 34.86
CA SER A 534 -8.20 -25.52 36.15
C SER A 534 -7.68 -24.08 36.02
N ALA A 535 -6.98 -23.77 34.92
CA ALA A 535 -6.60 -22.41 34.55
C ALA A 535 -7.82 -21.51 34.23
N LEU A 536 -8.97 -22.12 33.91
CA LEU A 536 -10.23 -21.43 33.57
C LEU A 536 -11.23 -21.40 34.73
N ALA A 537 -10.85 -21.83 35.95
CA ALA A 537 -11.78 -21.97 37.08
C ALA A 537 -12.49 -20.66 37.50
N GLY A 538 -11.94 -19.50 37.17
CA GLY A 538 -12.56 -18.18 37.42
C GLY A 538 -13.52 -17.71 36.32
N GLU A 539 -13.56 -18.39 35.18
CA GLU A 539 -14.39 -18.00 34.04
C GLU A 539 -15.84 -18.44 34.21
N ARG A 540 -16.78 -17.51 33.98
CA ARG A 540 -18.20 -17.79 34.12
C ARG A 540 -18.69 -18.71 33.00
N ALA A 541 -19.48 -19.73 33.35
CA ALA A 541 -20.17 -20.54 32.37
C ALA A 541 -21.05 -19.65 31.46
N GLY A 542 -20.90 -19.80 30.14
CA GLY A 542 -21.57 -18.94 29.16
C GLY A 542 -20.86 -17.63 28.83
N SER A 543 -19.64 -17.38 29.33
CA SER A 543 -18.81 -16.28 28.85
C SER A 543 -18.48 -16.44 27.35
N PRO A 544 -18.16 -15.35 26.63
CA PRO A 544 -17.76 -15.42 25.22
C PRO A 544 -16.61 -16.39 24.94
N LEU A 545 -15.74 -16.62 25.94
CA LEU A 545 -14.66 -17.60 25.87
C LEU A 545 -15.17 -19.01 25.56
N TRP A 546 -16.22 -19.47 26.24
CA TRP A 546 -16.78 -20.81 26.03
C TRP A 546 -17.38 -20.97 24.62
N GLY A 547 -17.96 -19.91 24.08
CA GLY A 547 -18.40 -19.87 22.67
C GLY A 547 -17.23 -20.05 21.70
N CYS A 548 -16.10 -19.40 21.98
CA CYS A 548 -14.87 -19.55 21.19
C CYS A 548 -14.29 -20.96 21.29
N LEU A 549 -14.19 -21.52 22.50
CA LEU A 549 -13.69 -22.88 22.74
C LEU A 549 -14.55 -23.94 22.04
N SER A 550 -15.88 -23.82 22.14
CA SER A 550 -16.82 -24.68 21.42
C SER A 550 -16.61 -24.58 19.90
N ALA A 551 -16.42 -23.37 19.37
CA ALA A 551 -16.24 -23.15 17.93
C ALA A 551 -14.96 -23.81 17.36
N ILE A 552 -13.90 -23.94 18.16
CA ILE A 552 -12.63 -24.58 17.75
C ILE A 552 -12.55 -26.07 18.12
N GLY A 553 -13.66 -26.68 18.55
CA GLY A 553 -13.71 -28.09 18.89
C GLY A 553 -12.92 -28.44 20.15
N TRP A 554 -13.00 -27.60 21.19
CA TRP A 554 -12.44 -27.91 22.50
C TRP A 554 -12.96 -29.27 23.02
N PRO A 555 -12.09 -30.23 23.35
CA PRO A 555 -12.51 -31.59 23.64
C PRO A 555 -13.07 -31.69 25.05
N GLU A 556 -14.01 -32.62 25.31
CA GLU A 556 -14.50 -32.89 26.66
C GLU A 556 -13.38 -33.47 27.56
N ALA A 557 -12.57 -34.40 27.04
CA ALA A 557 -11.43 -34.98 27.76
C ALA A 557 -10.25 -35.23 26.81
N LEU A 558 -9.04 -35.18 27.35
CA LEU A 558 -7.84 -35.72 26.71
C LEU A 558 -7.42 -36.99 27.47
N PRO A 559 -7.54 -38.20 26.86
CA PRO A 559 -7.08 -39.42 27.49
C PRO A 559 -5.55 -39.35 27.73
N ASP A 560 -5.11 -39.86 28.89
CA ASP A 560 -3.70 -40.02 29.30
C ASP A 560 -2.89 -38.77 29.72
N PHE A 561 -3.52 -37.64 30.04
CA PHE A 561 -2.80 -36.43 30.45
C PHE A 561 -2.80 -36.15 31.96
N LYS A 562 -1.61 -36.02 32.57
CA LYS A 562 -1.43 -35.48 33.94
C LYS A 562 -1.02 -34.00 33.85
N ALA A 563 -1.96 -33.12 34.18
CA ALA A 563 -1.79 -31.67 34.15
C ALA A 563 -0.67 -31.20 35.10
N THR A 564 0.54 -31.08 34.57
CA THR A 564 1.56 -30.20 35.16
C THR A 564 1.30 -28.82 34.60
N PRO A 565 1.07 -27.78 35.43
CA PRO A 565 0.85 -26.43 34.94
C PRO A 565 2.02 -25.98 34.06
N LEU A 566 1.69 -25.58 32.84
CA LEU A 566 2.63 -24.99 31.89
C LEU A 566 2.46 -23.47 31.89
N PHE A 567 3.56 -22.75 31.76
CA PHE A 567 3.60 -21.30 31.70
C PHE A 567 4.40 -20.85 30.48
N LEU A 568 4.02 -19.71 29.91
CA LEU A 568 4.78 -19.09 28.81
C LEU A 568 6.12 -18.52 29.32
N ASP A 569 7.12 -18.48 28.45
CA ASP A 569 8.38 -17.78 28.73
C ASP A 569 8.20 -16.30 28.42
N LEU A 570 7.73 -15.56 29.42
CA LEU A 570 7.47 -14.13 29.28
C LEU A 570 8.70 -13.34 28.83
N THR A 571 9.91 -13.76 29.21
CA THR A 571 11.13 -12.99 28.89
C THR A 571 11.42 -13.08 27.40
N GLU A 572 11.34 -14.28 26.83
CA GLU A 572 11.59 -14.48 25.40
C GLU A 572 10.41 -13.99 24.56
N ASP A 573 9.18 -14.28 24.94
CA ASP A 573 8.01 -13.90 24.14
C ASP A 573 7.84 -12.36 24.10
N GLN A 574 7.96 -11.68 25.26
CA GLN A 574 7.83 -10.22 25.31
C GLN A 574 8.96 -9.49 24.59
N ARG A 575 10.11 -10.16 24.38
CA ARG A 575 11.20 -9.61 23.57
C ARG A 575 10.73 -9.30 22.14
N HIS A 576 9.82 -10.11 21.60
CA HIS A 576 9.37 -10.04 20.21
C HIS A 576 8.01 -9.36 20.02
N THR A 577 7.21 -9.22 21.09
CA THR A 577 5.91 -8.54 21.03
C THR A 577 5.99 -7.04 21.28
N LEU A 578 5.04 -6.29 20.71
CA LEU A 578 4.85 -4.87 20.89
C LEU A 578 3.80 -4.57 21.96
N GLY A 579 2.76 -5.39 22.14
CA GLY A 579 1.61 -5.06 22.97
C GLY A 579 1.83 -5.27 24.47
N ALA A 580 0.87 -4.79 25.26
CA ALA A 580 0.77 -5.08 26.68
C ALA A 580 0.13 -6.46 26.88
N TRP A 581 0.61 -7.22 27.86
CA TRP A 581 0.04 -8.50 28.24
C TRP A 581 -0.84 -8.29 29.49
N GLY A 582 -2.11 -8.70 29.42
CA GLY A 582 -3.12 -8.47 30.48
C GLY A 582 -4.19 -7.46 30.07
#